data_AF-A0A8S2YN29-F1
#
_entry.id   AF-A0A8S2YN29-F1
#
_cell.length_a   1.000
_cell.length_b   1.000
_cell.length_c   1.000
_cell.angle_alpha   90.00
_cell.angle_beta   90.00
_cell.angle_gamma   90.00
#
_symmetry.space_group_name_H-M   'P 1'
#
loop_
_entity.id
_entity.type
_entity.pdbx_description
1 polymer ?
#
loop_
_entity_poly.entity_id
_entity_poly.type
_entity_poly.pdbx_seq_one_letter_code
_entity_poly.pdbx_strand_id
1 'polypeptide(L)'
;MVDYYRESYVKRTLGTSAGSLLHIAFMECGHHITGRLYYHIQLAVNNCLMLEGHSTGIADTIADQQAYDTIRSTIGKAKLEVNKVIERAHRDSLDPSSGNSLRQTFENMVIGLLNSARDNTGSSAQRSLSDFNQFKAMVVSGAKGLSINISQVIACVGQQNVEGKRIPFGFVENSYLQGLTTVEFYFHVMGGRESLIDTAVKTAETGYIQRRLIKAMKSVMVKYDGTARNQIEQLIQFTYGEDGLAGENVEFQSIISKFLTDDVIRDLYTNESLQLLDDEWKQLNNDRLNLRQIFPTGDTSKIVLPCNLERLIYNAKKNFSISNLSPMQVTQGLQKLTQRLIIVKGDDRLSHEAQHNATMLMNILL
;
A
#
# COMPACT_ATOMS: atom_id res chain seq x y z
N MET A 1 -16.59 -19.46 19.36
CA MET A 1 -16.48 -19.34 17.89
C MET A 1 -16.74 -17.88 17.57
N VAL A 2 -15.70 -17.14 17.18
CA VAL A 2 -15.82 -15.70 16.95
C VAL A 2 -16.49 -15.49 15.60
N ASP A 3 -17.49 -14.61 15.60
CA ASP A 3 -18.32 -14.28 14.46
C ASP A 3 -17.49 -13.75 13.28
N TYR A 4 -17.47 -14.51 12.19
CA TYR A 4 -17.00 -14.07 10.89
C TYR A 4 -18.09 -13.24 10.20
N TYR A 5 -18.24 -11.97 10.59
CA TYR A 5 -19.22 -11.09 9.99
C TYR A 5 -18.78 -10.61 8.58
N ARG A 6 -19.53 -11.05 7.57
CA ARG A 6 -19.98 -10.29 6.38
C ARG A 6 -18.99 -9.73 5.35
N GLU A 7 -17.70 -10.10 5.35
CA GLU A 7 -16.79 -9.69 4.25
C GLU A 7 -16.18 -10.89 3.51
N SER A 8 -16.12 -10.78 2.17
CA SER A 8 -15.46 -11.77 1.31
C SER A 8 -13.94 -11.72 1.51
N TYR A 9 -13.32 -12.89 1.71
CA TYR A 9 -11.88 -12.99 1.77
C TYR A 9 -11.25 -12.84 0.39
N VAL A 10 -10.48 -11.77 0.22
CA VAL A 10 -9.75 -11.47 -1.03
C VAL A 10 -8.25 -11.32 -0.75
N LYS A 11 -7.45 -11.07 -1.79
CA LYS A 11 -5.99 -10.86 -1.70
C LYS A 11 -5.56 -9.87 -0.61
N ARG A 12 -6.37 -8.86 -0.28
CA ARG A 12 -6.07 -7.90 0.80
C ARG A 12 -6.04 -8.56 2.20
N THR A 13 -6.86 -9.60 2.41
CA THR A 13 -7.02 -10.24 3.73
C THR A 13 -6.13 -11.48 3.86
N LEU A 14 -5.99 -12.28 2.80
CA LEU A 14 -5.22 -13.54 2.81
C LEU A 14 -3.90 -13.48 2.06
N GLY A 15 -3.61 -12.38 1.37
CA GLY A 15 -2.37 -12.21 0.60
C GLY A 15 -1.20 -11.72 1.45
N THR A 16 -0.19 -11.21 0.76
CA THR A 16 1.09 -10.76 1.32
C THR A 16 1.07 -9.30 1.80
N SER A 17 -0.12 -8.71 1.98
CA SER A 17 -0.27 -7.34 2.47
C SER A 17 0.12 -7.23 3.94
N ALA A 18 0.69 -6.09 4.33
CA ALA A 18 0.86 -5.75 5.75
C ALA A 18 -0.51 -5.69 6.45
N GLY A 19 -0.58 -6.29 7.64
CA GLY A 19 -1.83 -6.41 8.41
C GLY A 19 -2.82 -7.46 7.89
N SER A 20 -2.41 -8.32 6.95
CA SER A 20 -3.22 -9.47 6.51
C SER A 20 -3.36 -10.51 7.63
N LEU A 21 -4.30 -11.45 7.47
CA LEU A 21 -4.52 -12.53 8.44
C LEU A 21 -3.26 -13.36 8.67
N LEU A 22 -2.51 -13.66 7.61
CA LEU A 22 -1.26 -14.43 7.70
C LEU A 22 -0.17 -13.65 8.42
N HIS A 23 -0.09 -12.34 8.19
CA HIS A 23 0.84 -11.47 8.92
C HIS A 23 0.53 -11.45 10.41
N ILE A 24 -0.74 -11.25 10.78
CA ILE A 24 -1.18 -11.25 12.19
C ILE A 24 -0.94 -12.60 12.84
N ALA A 25 -1.30 -13.71 12.17
CA ALA A 25 -1.07 -15.06 12.68
C ALA A 25 0.42 -15.34 12.92
N PHE A 26 1.30 -14.86 12.04
CA PHE A 26 2.74 -15.01 12.22
C PHE A 26 3.24 -14.27 13.46
N MET A 27 2.80 -13.03 13.64
CA MET A 27 3.24 -12.16 14.73
C MET A 27 2.69 -12.61 16.10
N GLU A 28 1.49 -13.18 16.16
CA GLU A 28 0.87 -13.61 17.43
C GLU A 28 1.13 -15.07 17.79
N CYS A 29 1.01 -15.97 16.82
CA CYS A 29 1.04 -17.42 17.03
C CYS A 29 2.36 -18.07 16.60
N GLY A 30 3.24 -17.31 15.93
CA GLY A 30 4.51 -17.78 15.43
C GLY A 30 4.43 -18.60 14.14
N HIS A 31 5.60 -18.97 13.63
CA HIS A 31 5.77 -19.57 12.32
C HIS A 31 5.15 -20.97 12.18
N HIS A 32 5.22 -21.82 13.22
CA HIS A 32 4.68 -23.18 13.17
C HIS A 32 3.16 -23.22 13.01
N ILE A 33 2.43 -22.42 13.79
CA ILE A 33 0.96 -22.36 13.73
C ILE A 33 0.52 -21.73 12.41
N THR A 34 1.22 -20.68 11.98
CA THR A 34 0.96 -20.03 10.68
C THR A 34 1.16 -20.98 9.51
N GLY A 35 2.20 -21.83 9.55
CA GLY A 35 2.42 -22.87 8.55
C GLY A 35 1.28 -23.90 8.49
N ARG A 36 0.76 -24.31 9.66
CA ARG A 36 -0.42 -25.20 9.73
C ARG A 36 -1.69 -24.50 9.21
N LEU A 37 -1.89 -23.24 9.57
CA LEU A 37 -3.01 -22.44 9.07
C LEU A 37 -3.02 -22.40 7.54
N TYR A 38 -1.84 -22.15 6.95
CA TYR A 38 -1.67 -22.14 5.49
C TYR A 38 -2.06 -23.50 4.87
N TYR A 39 -1.58 -24.60 5.44
CA TYR A 39 -1.93 -25.95 5.00
C TYR A 39 -3.44 -26.23 5.09
N HIS A 40 -4.08 -25.87 6.22
CA HIS A 40 -5.51 -26.11 6.41
C HIS A 40 -6.38 -25.28 5.45
N ILE A 41 -6.03 -24.02 5.21
CA ILE A 41 -6.72 -23.17 4.23
C ILE A 41 -6.60 -23.79 2.84
N GLN A 42 -5.39 -24.16 2.42
CA GLN A 42 -5.18 -24.77 1.10
C GLN A 42 -5.94 -26.08 0.95
N LEU A 43 -5.87 -26.98 1.94
CA LEU A 43 -6.56 -28.26 1.90
C LEU A 43 -8.08 -28.07 1.77
N ALA A 44 -8.67 -27.22 2.60
CA ALA A 44 -10.11 -26.97 2.60
C ALA A 44 -10.58 -26.31 1.29
N VAL A 45 -9.90 -25.25 0.85
CA VAL A 45 -10.27 -24.50 -0.35
C VAL A 45 -10.06 -25.33 -1.60
N ASN A 46 -8.96 -26.08 -1.71
CA ASN A 46 -8.70 -26.92 -2.89
C ASN A 46 -9.74 -28.04 -3.00
N ASN A 47 -10.11 -28.68 -1.89
CA ASN A 47 -11.17 -29.71 -1.89
C ASN A 47 -12.53 -29.11 -2.27
N CYS A 48 -12.85 -27.90 -1.79
CA CYS A 48 -14.06 -27.19 -2.19
C CYS A 48 -14.04 -26.85 -3.69
N LEU A 49 -12.91 -26.34 -4.18
CA LEU A 49 -12.72 -25.97 -5.58
C LEU A 49 -12.81 -27.18 -6.52
N MET A 50 -12.42 -28.37 -6.06
CA MET A 50 -12.61 -29.61 -6.83
C MET A 50 -14.09 -29.97 -7.02
N LEU A 51 -14.97 -29.61 -6.07
CA LEU A 51 -16.41 -29.85 -6.16
C LEU A 51 -17.14 -28.76 -6.93
N GLU A 52 -16.81 -27.49 -6.68
CA GLU A 52 -17.43 -26.35 -7.35
C GLU A 52 -16.96 -26.23 -8.81
N GLY A 53 -15.67 -26.46 -9.05
CA GLY A 53 -15.01 -26.17 -10.31
C GLY A 53 -14.87 -24.66 -10.57
N HIS A 54 -13.81 -24.27 -11.26
CA HIS A 54 -13.65 -22.92 -11.78
C HIS A 54 -13.11 -23.00 -13.20
N SER A 55 -13.77 -22.31 -14.12
CA SER A 55 -13.40 -22.29 -15.53
C SER A 55 -13.67 -20.90 -16.10
N THR A 56 -12.92 -20.49 -17.12
CA THR A 56 -13.14 -19.23 -17.82
C THR A 56 -13.20 -19.52 -19.31
N GLY A 57 -14.20 -18.98 -19.98
CA GLY A 57 -14.41 -19.15 -21.42
C GLY A 57 -14.51 -17.81 -22.15
N ILE A 58 -14.70 -17.90 -23.47
CA ILE A 58 -14.94 -16.71 -24.31
C ILE A 58 -16.23 -15.99 -23.91
N ALA A 59 -17.24 -16.72 -23.42
CA ALA A 59 -18.50 -16.15 -22.95
C ALA A 59 -18.31 -15.17 -21.79
N ASP A 60 -17.30 -15.37 -20.94
CA ASP A 60 -16.97 -14.44 -19.85
C ASP A 60 -16.41 -13.10 -20.34
N THR A 61 -16.09 -12.98 -21.63
CA THR A 61 -15.56 -11.76 -22.24
C THR A 61 -16.61 -10.97 -23.01
N ILE A 62 -17.84 -11.49 -23.13
CA ILE A 62 -18.91 -10.85 -23.88
C ILE A 62 -19.71 -9.95 -22.94
N ALA A 63 -19.80 -8.66 -23.27
CA ALA A 63 -20.66 -7.70 -22.58
C ALA A 63 -22.06 -7.59 -23.21
N ASP A 64 -22.99 -6.98 -22.48
CA ASP A 64 -24.34 -6.71 -22.97
C ASP A 64 -24.34 -5.73 -24.15
N GLN A 65 -25.34 -5.84 -25.03
CA GLN A 65 -25.46 -4.95 -26.19
C GLN A 65 -25.54 -3.47 -25.79
N GLN A 66 -26.24 -3.16 -24.70
CA GLN A 66 -26.31 -1.79 -24.16
C GLN A 66 -24.93 -1.26 -23.74
N ALA A 67 -24.08 -2.13 -23.21
CA ALA A 67 -22.71 -1.78 -22.85
C ALA A 67 -21.88 -1.49 -24.10
N TYR A 68 -22.01 -2.31 -25.16
CA TYR A 68 -21.34 -2.06 -26.45
C TYR A 68 -21.75 -0.73 -27.09
N ASP A 69 -23.05 -0.41 -27.07
CA ASP A 69 -23.54 0.87 -27.60
C ASP A 69 -22.98 2.06 -26.79
N THR A 70 -22.91 1.90 -25.47
CA THR A 70 -22.30 2.89 -24.57
C THR A 70 -20.80 3.06 -24.82
N ILE A 71 -20.07 1.96 -25.05
CA ILE A 71 -18.64 1.97 -25.36
C ILE A 71 -18.40 2.69 -26.69
N ARG A 72 -19.14 2.33 -27.74
CA ARG A 72 -19.04 2.97 -29.06
C ARG A 72 -19.37 4.46 -29.00
N SER A 73 -20.42 4.84 -28.27
CA SER A 73 -20.80 6.24 -28.05
C SER A 73 -19.69 7.02 -27.33
N THR A 74 -19.09 6.44 -26.29
CA THR A 74 -18.00 7.06 -25.53
C THR A 74 -16.75 7.27 -26.38
N ILE A 75 -16.34 6.27 -27.17
CA ILE A 75 -15.19 6.37 -28.08
C ILE A 75 -15.47 7.41 -29.18
N GLY A 76 -16.67 7.41 -29.75
CA GLY A 76 -17.08 8.40 -30.75
C GLY A 76 -17.04 9.84 -30.22
N LYS A 77 -17.54 10.06 -29.00
CA LYS A 77 -17.44 11.36 -28.31
C LYS A 77 -15.99 11.76 -28.08
N ALA A 78 -15.14 10.86 -27.61
CA ALA A 78 -13.73 11.15 -27.39
C ALA A 78 -12.98 11.53 -28.67
N LYS A 79 -13.23 10.81 -29.79
CA LYS A 79 -12.67 11.16 -31.10
C LYS A 79 -13.11 12.55 -31.57
N LEU A 80 -14.37 12.91 -31.32
CA LEU A 80 -14.91 14.23 -31.66
C LEU A 80 -14.26 15.34 -30.83
N GLU A 81 -14.05 15.12 -29.53
CA GLU A 81 -13.32 16.08 -28.67
C GLU A 81 -11.85 16.23 -29.08
N VAL A 82 -11.17 15.14 -29.45
CA VAL A 82 -9.80 15.21 -29.98
C VAL A 82 -9.75 16.03 -31.28
N ASN A 83 -10.72 15.85 -32.19
CA ASN A 83 -10.80 16.66 -33.41
C ASN A 83 -11.01 18.14 -33.11
N LYS A 84 -11.83 18.50 -32.11
CA LYS A 84 -11.96 19.90 -31.66
C LYS A 84 -10.64 20.46 -31.14
N VAL A 85 -9.87 19.68 -30.39
CA VAL A 85 -8.54 20.10 -29.91
C VAL A 85 -7.57 20.29 -31.07
N ILE A 86 -7.60 19.42 -32.08
CA ILE A 86 -6.80 19.55 -33.30
C ILE A 86 -7.18 20.83 -34.07
N GLU A 87 -8.47 21.10 -34.27
CA GLU A 87 -8.93 22.34 -34.92
C GLU A 87 -8.50 23.59 -34.14
N ARG A 88 -8.60 23.55 -32.81
CA ARG A 88 -8.17 24.64 -31.95
C ARG A 88 -6.67 24.92 -32.09
N ALA A 89 -5.87 23.86 -32.18
CA ALA A 89 -4.43 23.97 -32.40
C ALA A 89 -4.10 24.53 -33.80
N HIS A 90 -4.84 24.13 -34.85
CA HIS A 90 -4.63 24.68 -36.21
C HIS A 90 -5.07 26.14 -36.35
N ARG A 91 -5.99 26.62 -35.51
CA ARG A 91 -6.43 28.03 -35.48
C ARG A 91 -5.63 28.89 -34.50
N ASP A 92 -4.49 28.40 -33.98
CA ASP A 92 -3.66 29.06 -32.96
C ASP A 92 -4.47 29.55 -31.73
N SER A 93 -5.57 28.87 -31.41
CA SER A 93 -6.51 29.21 -30.31
C SER A 93 -6.26 28.38 -29.03
N LEU A 94 -5.05 27.85 -28.92
CA LEU A 94 -4.63 26.99 -27.83
C LEU A 94 -3.53 27.69 -27.03
N ASP A 95 -3.79 27.93 -25.75
CA ASP A 95 -2.82 28.57 -24.88
C ASP A 95 -1.92 27.51 -24.20
N PRO A 96 -0.60 27.75 -24.13
CA PRO A 96 0.30 26.84 -23.43
C PRO A 96 -0.02 26.85 -21.93
N SER A 97 -0.08 25.65 -21.34
CA SER A 97 -0.19 25.48 -19.90
C SER A 97 1.11 25.90 -19.22
N SER A 98 1.05 26.36 -17.97
CA SER A 98 2.24 26.79 -17.22
C SER A 98 3.36 25.76 -17.28
N GLY A 99 4.56 26.19 -17.70
CA GLY A 99 5.75 25.36 -17.82
C GLY A 99 5.77 24.38 -19.01
N ASN A 100 4.76 24.37 -19.88
CA ASN A 100 4.70 23.49 -21.04
C ASN A 100 4.81 24.27 -22.35
N SER A 101 5.45 23.66 -23.35
CA SER A 101 5.36 24.12 -24.73
C SER A 101 3.95 23.89 -25.29
N LEU A 102 3.56 24.66 -26.31
CA LEU A 102 2.27 24.51 -26.98
C LEU A 102 2.01 23.07 -27.44
N ARG A 103 3.04 22.42 -28.01
CA ARG A 103 2.98 21.02 -28.45
C ARG A 103 2.82 20.04 -27.29
N GLN A 104 3.50 20.26 -26.16
CA GLN A 104 3.33 19.43 -24.97
C GLN A 104 1.94 19.60 -24.37
N THR A 105 1.42 20.83 -24.31
CA THR A 105 0.05 21.09 -23.87
C THR A 105 -0.97 20.38 -24.74
N PHE A 106 -0.82 20.47 -26.07
CA PHE A 106 -1.65 19.71 -27.01
C PHE A 106 -1.61 18.20 -26.73
N GLU A 107 -0.40 17.61 -26.65
CA GLU A 107 -0.25 16.17 -26.41
C GLU A 107 -0.81 15.74 -25.05
N ASN A 108 -0.58 16.51 -23.99
CA ASN A 108 -1.12 16.23 -22.66
C ASN A 108 -2.65 16.23 -22.65
N MET A 109 -3.29 17.18 -23.35
CA MET A 109 -4.76 17.21 -23.48
C MET A 109 -5.28 16.00 -24.25
N VAL A 110 -4.67 15.65 -25.38
CA VAL A 110 -5.08 14.48 -26.18
C VAL A 110 -4.91 13.19 -25.38
N ILE A 111 -3.78 13.00 -24.70
CA ILE A 111 -3.54 11.83 -23.83
C ILE A 111 -4.57 11.76 -22.71
N GLY A 112 -4.86 12.88 -22.05
CA GLY A 112 -5.88 12.95 -21.00
C GLY A 112 -7.27 12.52 -21.48
N LEU A 113 -7.69 13.01 -22.66
CA LEU A 113 -8.98 12.66 -23.27
C LEU A 113 -9.05 11.17 -23.64
N LEU A 114 -8.01 10.63 -24.29
CA LEU A 114 -7.97 9.23 -24.72
C LEU A 114 -7.89 8.26 -23.53
N ASN A 115 -7.14 8.61 -22.48
CA ASN A 115 -7.09 7.81 -21.26
C ASN A 115 -8.43 7.85 -20.51
N SER A 116 -9.07 9.02 -20.41
CA SER A 116 -10.40 9.14 -19.81
C SER A 116 -11.44 8.30 -20.58
N ALA A 117 -11.38 8.31 -21.92
CA ALA A 117 -12.23 7.47 -22.75
C ALA A 117 -12.01 5.98 -22.45
N ARG A 118 -10.75 5.52 -22.40
CA ARG A 118 -10.40 4.14 -22.06
C ARG A 118 -10.96 3.74 -20.69
N ASP A 119 -10.71 4.54 -19.65
CA ASP A 119 -11.10 4.18 -18.28
C ASP A 119 -12.63 4.20 -18.09
N ASN A 120 -13.34 5.11 -18.78
CA ASN A 120 -14.81 5.14 -18.79
C ASN A 120 -15.39 3.91 -19.50
N THR A 121 -14.85 3.54 -20.67
CA THR A 121 -15.31 2.34 -21.40
C THR A 121 -15.03 1.06 -20.60
N GLY A 122 -13.88 0.97 -19.93
CA GLY A 122 -13.53 -0.14 -19.05
C GLY A 122 -14.45 -0.26 -17.84
N SER A 123 -14.82 0.86 -17.23
CA SER A 123 -15.76 0.90 -16.11
C SER A 123 -17.16 0.43 -16.52
N SER A 124 -17.63 0.87 -17.69
CA SER A 124 -18.91 0.41 -18.25
C SER A 124 -18.90 -1.10 -18.52
N ALA A 125 -17.82 -1.61 -19.12
CA ALA A 125 -17.67 -3.05 -19.39
C ALA A 125 -17.66 -3.88 -18.09
N GLN A 126 -16.95 -3.44 -17.05
CA GLN A 126 -16.94 -4.16 -15.77
C GLN A 126 -18.28 -4.17 -15.06
N ARG A 127 -19.04 -3.07 -15.16
CA ARG A 127 -20.39 -2.97 -14.56
C ARG A 127 -21.41 -3.84 -15.30
N SER A 128 -21.23 -4.07 -16.60
CA SER A 128 -22.11 -4.97 -17.36
C SER A 128 -21.86 -6.45 -17.08
N LEU A 129 -20.68 -6.83 -16.58
CA LEU A 129 -20.42 -8.23 -16.24
C LEU A 129 -21.18 -8.65 -14.99
N SER A 130 -21.89 -9.76 -15.09
CA SER A 130 -22.56 -10.40 -13.96
C SER A 130 -21.58 -10.78 -12.85
N ASP A 131 -22.08 -10.94 -11.62
CA ASP A 131 -21.23 -11.36 -10.50
C ASP A 131 -20.84 -12.85 -10.58
N PHE A 132 -21.53 -13.63 -11.41
CA PHE A 132 -21.20 -15.03 -11.73
C PHE A 132 -20.13 -15.17 -12.81
N ASN A 133 -19.71 -14.06 -13.43
CA ASN A 133 -18.69 -14.06 -14.45
C ASN A 133 -17.34 -14.47 -13.85
N GLN A 134 -16.74 -15.51 -14.43
CA GLN A 134 -15.54 -16.14 -13.84
C GLN A 134 -14.29 -15.29 -14.07
N PHE A 135 -14.24 -14.53 -15.16
CA PHE A 135 -13.17 -13.58 -15.40
C PHE A 135 -13.19 -12.42 -14.40
N LYS A 136 -14.38 -11.89 -14.08
CA LYS A 136 -14.59 -10.90 -13.02
C LYS A 136 -14.19 -11.44 -11.66
N ALA A 137 -14.56 -12.69 -11.34
CA ALA A 137 -14.21 -13.34 -10.08
C ALA A 137 -12.68 -13.44 -9.85
N MET A 138 -11.89 -13.76 -10.89
CA MET A 138 -10.42 -13.80 -10.79
C MET A 138 -9.80 -12.42 -10.50
N VAL A 139 -10.35 -11.37 -11.10
CA VAL A 139 -9.87 -9.99 -10.90
C VAL A 139 -10.28 -9.46 -9.52
N VAL A 140 -11.52 -9.69 -9.09
CA VAL A 140 -12.04 -9.25 -7.78
C VAL A 140 -11.35 -9.96 -6.63
N SER A 141 -11.10 -11.27 -6.76
CA SER A 141 -10.32 -12.02 -5.77
C SER A 141 -8.85 -11.58 -5.71
N GLY A 142 -8.34 -10.97 -6.78
CA GLY A 142 -6.95 -10.57 -6.95
C GLY A 142 -6.01 -11.74 -7.28
N ALA A 143 -6.56 -12.91 -7.64
CA ALA A 143 -5.80 -14.10 -7.98
C ALA A 143 -4.98 -13.90 -9.25
N LYS A 144 -5.62 -13.40 -10.33
CA LYS A 144 -4.93 -13.11 -11.59
C LYS A 144 -5.70 -12.07 -12.42
N GLY A 145 -4.93 -11.19 -13.04
CA GLY A 145 -5.47 -10.09 -13.84
C GLY A 145 -5.82 -8.87 -13.00
N LEU A 146 -5.97 -7.76 -13.70
CA LEU A 146 -6.36 -6.46 -13.18
C LEU A 146 -7.60 -5.97 -13.94
N SER A 147 -8.29 -4.98 -13.39
CA SER A 147 -9.41 -4.28 -14.03
C SER A 147 -9.12 -3.82 -15.47
N ILE A 148 -7.87 -3.43 -15.76
CA ILE A 148 -7.44 -3.06 -17.11
C ILE A 148 -7.50 -4.24 -18.10
N ASN A 149 -7.26 -5.48 -17.67
CA ASN A 149 -7.34 -6.63 -18.56
C ASN A 149 -8.77 -6.87 -19.03
N ILE A 150 -9.76 -6.71 -18.15
CA ILE A 150 -11.19 -6.75 -18.52
C ILE A 150 -11.48 -5.64 -19.54
N SER A 151 -11.02 -4.42 -19.27
CA SER A 151 -11.22 -3.29 -20.18
C SER A 151 -10.66 -3.55 -21.58
N GLN A 152 -9.46 -4.11 -21.68
CA GLN A 152 -8.80 -4.32 -22.98
C GLN A 152 -9.38 -5.50 -23.77
N VAL A 153 -9.80 -6.55 -23.08
CA VAL A 153 -10.41 -7.73 -23.71
C VAL A 153 -11.81 -7.42 -24.23
N ILE A 154 -12.59 -6.64 -23.48
CA ILE A 154 -14.02 -6.41 -23.75
C ILE A 154 -14.29 -5.08 -24.46
N ALA A 155 -13.68 -3.98 -23.99
CA ALA A 155 -14.05 -2.63 -24.42
C ALA A 155 -13.10 -2.04 -25.48
N CYS A 156 -11.88 -1.64 -25.10
CA CYS A 156 -10.87 -1.14 -26.03
C CYS A 156 -9.47 -1.30 -25.45
N VAL A 157 -8.47 -1.51 -26.32
CA VAL A 157 -7.07 -1.65 -25.90
C VAL A 157 -6.48 -0.30 -25.46
N GLY A 158 -6.81 0.78 -26.18
CA GLY A 158 -6.41 2.16 -25.87
C GLY A 158 -5.15 2.63 -26.60
N GLN A 159 -4.63 3.78 -26.16
CA GLN A 159 -3.48 4.46 -26.79
C GLN A 159 -2.18 3.67 -26.64
N GLN A 160 -1.47 3.46 -27.74
CA GLN A 160 -0.11 2.91 -27.77
C GLN A 160 0.95 4.02 -27.74
N ASN A 161 1.97 3.82 -26.93
CA ASN A 161 3.06 4.77 -26.74
C ASN A 161 4.40 4.10 -27.10
N VAL A 162 5.35 4.91 -27.59
CA VAL A 162 6.74 4.54 -27.80
C VAL A 162 7.64 5.65 -27.26
N GLU A 163 8.66 5.31 -26.47
CA GLU A 163 9.60 6.24 -25.84
C GLU A 163 8.89 7.32 -25.01
N GLY A 164 7.82 6.95 -24.32
CA GLY A 164 7.02 7.86 -23.50
C GLY A 164 6.18 8.88 -24.29
N LYS A 165 6.12 8.76 -25.62
CA LYS A 165 5.30 9.61 -26.50
C LYS A 165 4.23 8.77 -27.18
N ARG A 166 3.09 9.38 -27.53
CA ARG A 166 2.07 8.67 -28.30
C ARG A 166 2.55 8.46 -29.73
N ILE A 167 2.21 7.31 -30.30
CA ILE A 167 2.30 7.13 -31.74
C ILE A 167 1.13 7.90 -32.39
N PRO A 168 1.35 8.76 -33.39
CA PRO A 168 0.26 9.37 -34.17
C PRO A 168 -0.63 8.28 -34.76
N PHE A 169 -1.95 8.40 -34.59
CA PHE A 169 -2.92 7.35 -34.96
C PHE A 169 -2.77 5.99 -34.23
N GLY A 170 -1.99 5.94 -33.13
CA GLY A 170 -1.78 4.74 -32.33
C GLY A 170 -2.88 4.43 -31.31
N PHE A 171 -4.08 5.02 -31.44
CA PHE A 171 -5.21 4.68 -30.56
C PHE A 171 -5.93 3.45 -31.10
N VAL A 172 -5.90 2.36 -30.34
CA VAL A 172 -6.59 1.12 -30.67
C VAL A 172 -7.98 1.18 -30.07
N GLU A 173 -8.99 1.37 -30.92
CA GLU A 173 -10.38 1.50 -30.50
C GLU A 173 -11.04 0.14 -30.29
N ASN A 174 -10.59 -0.87 -31.02
CA ASN A 174 -11.12 -2.22 -30.91
C ASN A 174 -10.61 -2.93 -29.65
N SER A 175 -11.40 -3.90 -29.18
CA SER A 175 -11.01 -4.82 -28.10
C SER A 175 -10.34 -6.08 -28.68
N TYR A 176 -9.69 -6.87 -27.82
CA TYR A 176 -9.13 -8.15 -28.26
C TYR A 176 -10.20 -9.14 -28.74
N LEU A 177 -11.42 -9.07 -28.18
CA LEU A 177 -12.54 -9.90 -28.60
C LEU A 177 -13.01 -9.54 -30.02
N GLN A 178 -13.09 -8.25 -30.34
CA GLN A 178 -13.50 -7.77 -31.67
C GLN A 178 -12.41 -7.98 -32.72
N GLY A 179 -11.14 -7.98 -32.29
CA GLY A 179 -9.99 -8.08 -33.18
C GLY A 179 -9.49 -6.71 -33.64
N LEU A 180 -8.19 -6.63 -33.91
CA LEU A 180 -7.52 -5.39 -34.30
C LEU A 180 -7.47 -5.26 -35.82
N THR A 181 -7.64 -4.04 -36.33
CA THR A 181 -7.33 -3.73 -37.73
C THR A 181 -5.83 -3.84 -37.99
N THR A 182 -5.42 -3.96 -39.25
CA THR A 182 -3.99 -4.08 -39.61
C THR A 182 -3.14 -2.91 -39.09
N VAL A 183 -3.70 -1.69 -39.12
CA VAL A 183 -3.01 -0.48 -38.62
C VAL A 183 -2.88 -0.50 -37.11
N GLU A 184 -3.96 -0.83 -36.39
CA GLU A 184 -3.94 -0.97 -34.93
C GLU A 184 -2.99 -2.08 -34.48
N PHE A 185 -3.01 -3.23 -35.18
CA PHE A 185 -2.12 -4.35 -34.91
C PHE A 185 -0.66 -3.94 -35.04
N TYR A 186 -0.30 -3.22 -36.11
CA TYR A 186 1.06 -2.75 -36.32
C TYR A 186 1.53 -1.82 -35.19
N PHE A 187 0.72 -0.83 -34.81
CA PHE A 187 1.06 0.08 -33.70
C PHE A 187 1.08 -0.59 -32.33
N HIS A 188 0.21 -1.59 -32.13
CA HIS A 188 0.22 -2.40 -30.92
C HIS A 188 1.50 -3.24 -30.81
N VAL A 189 1.95 -3.84 -31.91
CA VAL A 189 3.22 -4.58 -31.95
C VAL A 189 4.42 -3.66 -31.73
N MET A 190 4.38 -2.41 -32.20
CA MET A 190 5.44 -1.42 -31.92
C MET A 190 5.61 -1.17 -30.41
N GLY A 191 4.52 -0.86 -29.71
CA GLY A 191 4.56 -0.66 -28.25
C GLY A 191 4.90 -1.94 -27.48
N GLY A 192 4.41 -3.10 -27.95
CA GLY A 192 4.76 -4.40 -27.39
C GLY A 192 6.24 -4.74 -27.53
N ARG A 193 6.85 -4.42 -28.68
CA ARG A 193 8.28 -4.64 -28.92
C ARG A 193 9.15 -3.80 -27.99
N GLU A 194 8.81 -2.52 -27.77
CA GLU A 194 9.53 -1.69 -26.80
C GLU A 194 9.48 -2.30 -25.40
N SER A 195 8.31 -2.77 -24.97
CA SER A 195 8.12 -3.40 -23.65
C SER A 195 9.00 -4.65 -23.46
N LEU A 196 9.15 -5.47 -24.51
CA LEU A 196 10.02 -6.65 -24.49
C LEU A 196 11.50 -6.27 -24.43
N ILE A 197 11.91 -5.25 -25.18
CA ILE A 197 13.30 -4.75 -25.17
C ILE A 197 13.62 -4.15 -23.79
N ASP A 198 12.74 -3.31 -23.25
CA ASP A 198 12.89 -2.70 -21.92
C ASP A 198 13.02 -3.76 -20.82
N THR A 199 12.23 -4.83 -20.89
CA THR A 199 12.33 -5.96 -19.95
C THR A 199 13.70 -6.64 -20.01
N ALA A 200 14.25 -6.86 -21.21
CA ALA A 200 15.56 -7.46 -21.38
C ALA A 200 16.68 -6.55 -20.84
N VAL A 201 16.62 -5.24 -21.11
CA VAL A 201 17.57 -4.25 -20.59
C VAL A 201 17.49 -4.16 -19.07
N LYS A 202 16.28 -3.97 -18.51
CA LYS A 202 16.07 -3.89 -17.06
C LYS A 202 16.55 -5.13 -16.33
N THR A 203 16.38 -6.32 -16.89
CA THR A 203 16.86 -7.56 -16.26
C THR A 203 18.39 -7.56 -16.14
N ALA A 204 19.11 -7.12 -17.17
CA ALA A 204 20.57 -7.01 -17.14
C ALA A 204 21.03 -5.91 -16.15
N GLU A 205 20.40 -4.74 -16.17
CA GLU A 205 20.75 -3.60 -15.32
C GLU A 205 20.44 -3.84 -13.84
N THR A 206 19.23 -4.30 -13.52
CA THR A 206 18.81 -4.55 -12.13
C THR A 206 19.68 -5.61 -11.47
N GLY A 207 20.02 -6.69 -12.17
CA GLY A 207 20.93 -7.73 -11.66
C GLY A 207 22.35 -7.20 -11.41
N TYR A 208 22.85 -6.31 -12.29
CA TYR A 208 24.14 -5.68 -12.10
C TYR A 208 24.15 -4.71 -10.91
N ILE A 209 23.12 -3.86 -10.80
CA ILE A 209 22.93 -2.93 -9.67
C ILE A 209 22.84 -3.71 -8.36
N GLN A 210 22.03 -4.76 -8.30
CA GLN A 210 21.90 -5.63 -7.13
C GLN A 210 23.26 -6.21 -6.73
N ARG A 211 24.03 -6.74 -7.69
CA ARG A 211 25.38 -7.28 -7.41
C ARG A 211 26.34 -6.22 -6.90
N ARG A 212 26.29 -4.99 -7.43
CA ARG A 212 27.11 -3.87 -6.94
C ARG A 212 26.76 -3.51 -5.50
N LEU A 213 25.48 -3.40 -5.18
CA LEU A 213 25.00 -3.13 -3.82
C LEU A 213 25.44 -4.22 -2.84
N ILE A 214 25.27 -5.50 -3.20
CA ILE A 214 25.72 -6.63 -2.39
C ILE A 214 27.24 -6.56 -2.17
N LYS A 215 28.03 -6.34 -3.23
CA LYS A 215 29.49 -6.29 -3.07
C LYS A 215 29.97 -5.10 -2.24
N ALA A 216 29.26 -3.96 -2.28
CA ALA A 216 29.58 -2.80 -1.47
C ALA A 216 29.23 -3.01 0.02
N MET A 217 28.13 -3.69 0.33
CA MET A 217 27.59 -3.79 1.69
C MET A 217 27.80 -5.15 2.37
N LYS A 218 28.31 -6.18 1.67
CA LYS A 218 28.46 -7.55 2.22
C LYS A 218 29.26 -7.68 3.52
N SER A 219 30.14 -6.72 3.81
CA SER A 219 30.96 -6.74 5.02
C SER A 219 30.30 -6.07 6.22
N VAL A 220 29.19 -5.37 6.00
CA VAL A 220 28.50 -4.62 7.06
C VAL A 220 27.69 -5.60 7.89
N MET A 221 27.91 -5.57 9.21
CA MET A 221 27.17 -6.42 10.15
C MET A 221 26.95 -5.69 11.48
N VAL A 222 25.87 -6.06 12.17
CA VAL A 222 25.61 -5.65 13.55
C VAL A 222 26.54 -6.44 14.48
N LYS A 223 27.28 -5.73 15.33
CA LYS A 223 28.18 -6.32 16.34
C LYS A 223 27.42 -6.50 17.66
N TYR A 224 28.02 -7.24 18.60
CA TYR A 224 27.38 -7.54 19.90
C TYR A 224 27.10 -6.30 20.76
N ASP A 225 27.73 -5.17 20.46
CA ASP A 225 27.49 -3.87 21.09
C ASP A 225 26.29 -3.12 20.48
N GLY A 226 25.59 -3.68 19.50
CA GLY A 226 24.45 -3.06 18.81
C GLY A 226 24.84 -2.11 17.67
N THR A 227 26.13 -1.88 17.45
CA THR A 227 26.63 -1.00 16.39
C THR A 227 26.71 -1.73 15.05
N ALA A 228 26.51 -1.01 13.94
CA ALA A 228 26.75 -1.55 12.60
C ALA A 228 28.15 -1.16 12.11
N ARG A 229 29.00 -2.16 11.82
CA ARG A 229 30.39 -1.94 11.40
C ARG A 229 30.76 -2.74 10.16
N ASN A 230 31.75 -2.26 9.41
CA ASN A 230 32.32 -2.98 8.27
C ASN A 230 33.45 -3.96 8.68
N GLN A 231 34.11 -4.57 7.68
CA GLN A 231 35.23 -5.50 7.89
C GLN A 231 36.49 -4.90 8.50
N ILE A 232 36.68 -3.57 8.41
CA ILE A 232 37.81 -2.83 8.99
C ILE A 232 37.38 -2.21 10.34
N GLU A 233 36.27 -2.68 10.91
CA GLU A 233 35.67 -2.18 12.15
C GLU A 233 35.31 -0.69 12.16
N GLN A 234 35.22 -0.06 10.98
CA GLN A 234 34.73 1.31 10.86
C GLN A 234 33.23 1.32 11.17
N LEU A 235 32.83 2.25 12.05
CA LEU A 235 31.46 2.47 12.45
C LEU A 235 30.65 3.09 11.30
N ILE A 236 29.51 2.47 10.97
CA ILE A 236 28.56 2.96 9.96
C ILE A 236 27.34 3.56 10.65
N GLN A 237 26.77 2.85 11.64
CA GLN A 237 25.67 3.34 12.47
C GLN A 237 25.95 2.99 13.94
N PHE A 238 25.64 3.93 14.85
CA PHE A 238 25.72 3.70 16.30
C PHE A 238 24.70 2.67 16.77
N THR A 239 23.53 2.64 16.14
CA THR A 239 22.47 1.68 16.41
C THR A 239 21.89 1.25 15.08
N TYR A 240 21.71 -0.06 14.88
CA TYR A 240 21.15 -0.60 13.65
C TYR A 240 19.78 0.04 13.34
N GLY A 241 19.62 0.62 12.15
CA GLY A 241 18.34 1.23 11.77
C GLY A 241 17.93 2.47 12.59
N GLU A 242 18.87 3.04 13.37
CA GLU A 242 18.64 4.17 14.28
C GLU A 242 17.66 3.87 15.45
N ASP A 243 17.06 2.68 15.50
CA ASP A 243 16.14 2.20 16.53
C ASP A 243 16.56 0.86 17.16
N GLY A 244 17.54 0.16 16.59
CA GLY A 244 18.04 -1.13 17.08
C GLY A 244 17.09 -2.30 16.85
N LEU A 245 16.07 -2.12 16.01
CA LEU A 245 15.02 -3.11 15.79
C LEU A 245 15.20 -3.85 14.48
N ALA A 246 14.80 -5.12 14.47
CA ALA A 246 14.83 -5.94 13.26
C ALA A 246 13.61 -5.63 12.38
N GLY A 247 13.84 -5.45 11.08
CA GLY A 247 12.81 -5.00 10.13
C GLY A 247 11.65 -5.99 9.92
N GLU A 248 11.82 -7.25 10.32
CA GLU A 248 10.77 -8.27 10.26
C GLU A 248 9.74 -8.16 11.40
N ASN A 249 10.05 -7.44 12.49
CA ASN A 249 9.22 -7.40 13.70
C ASN A 249 8.45 -6.08 13.89
N VAL A 250 8.41 -5.23 12.86
CA VAL A 250 7.78 -3.92 12.90
C VAL A 250 6.50 -3.90 12.06
N GLU A 251 5.51 -3.11 12.51
CA GLU A 251 4.21 -3.00 11.86
C GLU A 251 3.82 -1.53 11.65
N PHE A 252 2.96 -1.28 10.66
CA PHE A 252 2.35 0.04 10.50
C PHE A 252 1.36 0.31 11.64
N GLN A 253 1.56 1.42 12.32
CA GLN A 253 0.74 1.92 13.41
C GLN A 253 0.43 3.41 13.19
N SER A 254 -0.71 3.84 13.72
CA SER A 254 -1.10 5.25 13.73
C SER A 254 -0.99 5.80 15.15
N ILE A 255 -0.34 6.96 15.31
CA ILE A 255 -0.38 7.67 16.59
C ILE A 255 -1.77 8.31 16.70
N ILE A 256 -2.58 7.81 17.63
CA ILE A 256 -3.94 8.29 17.85
C ILE A 256 -3.85 9.65 18.57
N SER A 257 -4.27 10.71 17.89
CA SER A 257 -4.40 12.05 18.50
C SER A 257 -5.77 12.30 19.15
N LYS A 258 -6.60 11.27 19.33
CA LYS A 258 -7.98 11.41 19.84
C LYS A 258 -8.02 11.44 21.36
N PHE A 259 -8.79 12.41 21.84
CA PHE A 259 -8.83 12.97 23.17
C PHE A 259 -9.47 12.04 24.21
N LEU A 260 -9.04 12.20 25.47
CA LEU A 260 -9.86 11.90 26.65
C LEU A 260 -11.24 12.55 26.45
N THR A 261 -12.32 11.77 26.54
CA THR A 261 -13.68 12.31 26.53
C THR A 261 -13.89 13.19 27.77
N ASP A 262 -14.67 14.27 27.64
CA ASP A 262 -15.01 15.20 28.74
C ASP A 262 -15.58 14.49 29.98
N ASP A 263 -16.16 13.30 29.80
CA ASP A 263 -16.67 12.45 30.87
C ASP A 263 -15.56 11.86 31.75
N VAL A 264 -14.40 11.49 31.18
CA VAL A 264 -13.24 10.99 31.95
C VAL A 264 -12.59 12.13 32.74
N ILE A 265 -12.59 13.34 32.18
CA ILE A 265 -12.05 14.54 32.83
C ILE A 265 -12.86 14.89 34.09
N ARG A 266 -14.19 14.66 34.08
CA ARG A 266 -15.06 14.92 35.24
C ARG A 266 -14.84 13.94 36.40
N ASP A 267 -14.55 12.68 36.11
CA ASP A 267 -14.30 11.65 37.14
C ASP A 267 -12.94 11.83 37.86
N LEU A 268 -12.01 12.61 37.29
CA LEU A 268 -10.66 12.85 37.83
C LEU A 268 -10.56 14.02 38.83
N TYR A 269 -11.66 14.77 39.06
CA TYR A 269 -11.67 15.96 39.94
C TYR A 269 -11.70 15.68 41.45
N THR A 270 -11.60 14.42 41.89
CA THR A 270 -11.61 14.04 43.31
C THR A 270 -10.24 13.61 43.83
N ASN A 271 -9.46 14.59 44.34
CA ASN A 271 -8.26 14.49 45.21
C ASN A 271 -7.03 13.63 44.81
N GLU A 272 -5.85 14.10 45.27
CA GLU A 272 -4.45 13.57 45.21
C GLU A 272 -3.88 13.08 43.86
N SER A 273 -4.72 12.67 42.91
CA SER A 273 -4.34 12.15 41.60
C SER A 273 -4.01 13.26 40.58
N LEU A 274 -4.39 14.51 40.88
CA LEU A 274 -4.27 15.65 39.96
C LEU A 274 -2.83 16.00 39.61
N GLN A 275 -1.89 15.93 40.56
CA GLN A 275 -0.48 16.29 40.28
C GLN A 275 0.17 15.31 39.30
N LEU A 276 -0.08 14.00 39.46
CA LEU A 276 0.46 12.98 38.55
C LEU A 276 -0.13 13.11 37.14
N LEU A 277 -1.42 13.44 37.05
CA LEU A 277 -2.11 13.68 35.78
C LEU A 277 -1.63 14.97 35.10
N ASP A 278 -1.37 16.02 35.87
CA ASP A 278 -0.79 17.27 35.35
C ASP A 278 0.61 17.03 34.77
N ASP A 279 1.43 16.20 35.42
CA ASP A 279 2.77 15.88 34.93
C ASP A 279 2.73 14.98 33.68
N GLU A 280 1.82 14.00 33.64
CA GLU A 280 1.56 13.20 32.43
C GLU A 280 1.06 14.08 31.27
N TRP A 281 0.15 15.02 31.55
CA TRP A 281 -0.34 15.97 30.55
C TRP A 281 0.76 16.88 30.00
N LYS A 282 1.67 17.36 30.86
CA LYS A 282 2.85 18.13 30.40
C LYS A 282 3.75 17.28 29.51
N GLN A 283 3.98 16.01 29.86
CA GLN A 283 4.76 15.09 29.04
C GLN A 283 4.13 14.90 27.65
N LEU A 284 2.83 14.60 27.59
CA LEU A 284 2.11 14.45 26.32
C LEU A 284 2.15 15.72 25.45
N ASN A 285 2.10 16.90 26.07
CA ASN A 285 2.25 18.17 25.34
C ASN A 285 3.66 18.34 24.76
N ASN A 286 4.70 17.97 25.50
CA ASN A 286 6.07 17.98 24.99
C ASN A 286 6.25 16.97 23.85
N ASP A 287 5.71 15.77 24.00
CA ASP A 287 5.75 14.72 22.98
C ASP A 287 5.03 15.14 21.69
N ARG A 288 3.90 15.84 21.83
CA ARG A 288 3.19 16.44 20.70
C ARG A 288 4.02 17.51 19.99
N LEU A 289 4.78 18.32 20.72
CA LEU A 289 5.69 19.31 20.12
C LEU A 289 6.83 18.61 19.39
N ASN A 290 7.42 17.58 20.00
CA ASN A 290 8.48 16.77 19.40
C ASN A 290 8.01 16.08 18.12
N LEU A 291 6.83 15.46 18.11
CA LEU A 291 6.25 14.85 16.91
C LEU A 291 6.04 15.85 15.78
N ARG A 292 5.66 17.10 16.08
CA ARG A 292 5.51 18.15 15.06
C ARG A 292 6.85 18.60 14.49
N GLN A 293 7.93 18.50 15.27
CA GLN A 293 9.29 18.76 14.78
C GLN A 293 9.79 17.60 13.90
N ILE A 294 9.54 16.35 14.32
CA ILE A 294 9.97 15.14 13.59
C ILE A 294 9.15 14.95 12.30
N PHE A 295 7.84 15.20 12.35
CA PHE A 295 6.91 15.09 11.22
C PHE A 295 6.27 16.45 10.89
N PRO A 296 6.99 17.36 10.21
CA PRO A 296 6.48 18.71 9.89
C PRO A 296 5.20 18.71 9.04
N THR A 297 5.02 17.69 8.20
CA THR A 297 3.87 17.53 7.30
C THR A 297 2.65 16.92 7.99
N GLY A 298 2.79 16.41 9.22
CA GLY A 298 1.69 15.83 10.00
C GLY A 298 1.23 14.44 9.57
N ASP A 299 1.99 13.72 8.74
CA ASP A 299 1.65 12.33 8.36
C ASP A 299 2.05 11.32 9.45
N THR A 300 1.35 11.37 10.59
CA THR A 300 1.51 10.40 11.69
C THR A 300 0.59 9.18 11.54
N SER A 301 -0.05 9.05 10.37
CA SER A 301 -1.05 8.02 10.09
C SER A 301 -0.45 6.65 9.80
N LYS A 302 0.84 6.61 9.40
CA LYS A 302 1.57 5.39 9.02
C LYS A 302 3.01 5.46 9.48
N ILE A 303 3.22 5.21 10.77
CA ILE A 303 4.55 5.05 11.35
C ILE A 303 4.83 3.57 11.50
N VAL A 304 6.07 3.15 11.29
CA VAL A 304 6.49 1.76 11.44
C VAL A 304 7.09 1.61 12.84
N LEU A 305 6.42 0.84 13.70
CA LEU A 305 6.82 0.64 15.09
C LEU A 305 6.67 -0.84 15.48
N PRO A 306 7.50 -1.33 16.42
CA PRO A 306 7.36 -2.68 16.93
C PRO A 306 6.05 -2.82 17.72
N CYS A 307 5.58 -4.06 17.89
CA CYS A 307 4.47 -4.41 18.77
C CYS A 307 3.20 -3.58 18.55
N ASN A 308 2.26 -4.10 17.77
CA ASN A 308 0.98 -3.43 17.51
C ASN A 308 0.13 -3.26 18.78
N LEU A 309 0.12 -2.05 19.35
CA LEU A 309 -0.53 -1.78 20.64
C LEU A 309 -2.05 -1.91 20.55
N GLU A 310 -2.65 -1.46 19.45
CA GLU A 310 -4.10 -1.55 19.23
C GLU A 310 -4.56 -3.01 19.27
N ARG A 311 -3.79 -3.90 18.62
CA ARG A 311 -4.05 -5.34 18.61
C ARG A 311 -3.85 -5.97 20.00
N LEU A 312 -2.78 -5.59 20.71
CA LEU A 312 -2.55 -6.06 22.08
C LEU A 312 -3.70 -5.67 23.03
N ILE A 313 -4.16 -4.42 22.96
CA ILE A 313 -5.29 -3.92 23.74
C ILE A 313 -6.58 -4.65 23.37
N TYR A 314 -6.83 -4.87 22.08
CA TYR A 314 -8.00 -5.62 21.61
C TYR A 314 -8.00 -7.07 22.15
N ASN A 315 -6.86 -7.76 22.07
CA ASN A 315 -6.72 -9.12 22.60
C ASN A 315 -6.90 -9.15 24.13
N ALA A 316 -6.38 -8.16 24.85
CA ALA A 316 -6.59 -8.03 26.28
C ALA A 316 -8.08 -7.85 26.64
N LYS A 317 -8.79 -6.96 25.93
CA LYS A 317 -10.24 -6.74 26.11
C LYS A 317 -11.08 -7.99 25.84
N LYS A 318 -10.62 -8.85 24.93
CA LYS A 318 -11.32 -10.08 24.56
C LYS A 318 -11.05 -11.23 25.51
N ASN A 319 -9.80 -11.37 25.97
CA ASN A 319 -9.40 -12.46 26.86
C ASN A 319 -9.79 -12.19 28.31
N PHE A 320 -9.87 -10.92 28.71
CA PHE A 320 -10.18 -10.52 30.07
C PHE A 320 -11.42 -9.63 30.08
N SER A 321 -12.37 -9.90 30.99
CA SER A 321 -13.47 -8.98 31.29
C SER A 321 -12.91 -7.80 32.09
N ILE A 322 -12.52 -6.72 31.42
CA ILE A 322 -11.84 -5.59 32.06
C ILE A 322 -12.83 -4.78 32.90
N SER A 323 -12.57 -4.62 34.20
CA SER A 323 -13.16 -3.57 35.02
C SER A 323 -12.19 -3.11 36.13
N ASN A 324 -12.19 -1.78 36.33
CA ASN A 324 -11.61 -1.00 37.43
C ASN A 324 -10.08 -1.01 37.62
N LEU A 325 -9.36 -0.28 36.75
CA LEU A 325 -7.98 0.15 36.99
C LEU A 325 -7.96 1.58 37.52
N SER A 326 -7.18 1.82 38.58
CA SER A 326 -6.92 3.19 39.04
C SER A 326 -5.94 3.89 38.08
N PRO A 327 -6.17 5.17 37.70
CA PRO A 327 -5.25 5.94 36.87
C PRO A 327 -3.81 5.95 37.38
N MET A 328 -3.62 5.96 38.70
CA MET A 328 -2.28 5.90 39.32
C MET A 328 -1.55 4.59 39.04
N GLN A 329 -2.27 3.46 38.96
CA GLN A 329 -1.67 2.18 38.61
C GLN A 329 -1.27 2.14 37.13
N VAL A 330 -2.01 2.83 36.26
CA VAL A 330 -1.70 2.94 34.83
C VAL A 330 -0.42 3.74 34.63
N THR A 331 -0.32 4.94 35.21
CA THR A 331 0.86 5.81 35.06
C THR A 331 2.13 5.17 35.64
N GLN A 332 2.06 4.61 36.84
CA GLN A 332 3.18 3.89 37.44
C GLN A 332 3.56 2.62 36.64
N GLY A 333 2.56 1.93 36.08
CA GLY A 333 2.77 0.78 35.21
C GLY A 333 3.49 1.16 33.92
N LEU A 334 3.09 2.26 33.31
CA LEU A 334 3.68 2.80 32.08
C LEU A 334 5.13 3.22 32.30
N GLN A 335 5.41 3.97 33.38
CA GLN A 335 6.77 4.36 33.74
C GLN A 335 7.70 3.14 33.94
N LYS A 336 7.21 2.10 34.63
CA LYS A 336 7.95 0.84 34.79
C LYS A 336 8.15 0.10 33.48
N LEU A 337 7.18 0.17 32.56
CA LEU A 337 7.29 -0.46 31.25
C LEU A 337 8.37 0.25 30.40
N THR A 338 8.32 1.57 30.31
CA THR A 338 9.29 2.38 29.56
C THR A 338 10.72 2.14 30.05
N GLN A 339 10.93 1.99 31.36
CA GLN A 339 12.25 1.66 31.92
C GLN A 339 12.77 0.26 31.54
N ARG A 340 11.88 -0.67 31.20
CA ARG A 340 12.26 -2.04 30.79
C ARG A 340 12.57 -2.17 29.30
N LEU A 341 12.15 -1.20 28.49
CA LEU A 341 12.44 -1.16 27.05
C LEU A 341 13.87 -0.66 26.85
N ILE A 342 14.85 -1.57 26.87
CA ILE A 342 16.28 -1.23 26.74
C ILE A 342 16.80 -1.69 25.38
N ILE A 343 17.36 -0.76 24.60
CA ILE A 343 18.04 -1.00 23.31
C ILE A 343 19.56 -0.84 23.49
N VAL A 344 19.98 0.32 23.98
CA VAL A 344 21.37 0.66 24.31
C VAL A 344 21.62 0.39 25.78
N LYS A 345 22.60 -0.47 26.09
CA LYS A 345 23.00 -0.79 27.46
C LYS A 345 24.20 0.08 27.87
N GLY A 346 24.12 0.71 29.03
CA GLY A 346 25.22 1.45 29.65
C GLY A 346 24.71 2.40 30.72
N ASP A 347 25.55 2.66 31.73
CA ASP A 347 25.26 3.57 32.85
C ASP A 347 25.90 4.95 32.67
N ASP A 348 26.61 5.17 31.56
CA ASP A 348 27.20 6.45 31.22
C ASP A 348 26.18 7.40 30.58
N ARG A 349 26.46 8.69 30.66
CA ARG A 349 25.58 9.74 30.16
C ARG A 349 25.23 9.58 28.68
N LEU A 350 26.19 9.15 27.84
CA LEU A 350 25.96 9.00 26.40
C LEU A 350 25.05 7.81 26.10
N SER A 351 25.23 6.70 26.81
CA SER A 351 24.33 5.54 26.69
C SER A 351 22.90 5.88 27.07
N HIS A 352 22.68 6.67 28.12
CA HIS A 352 21.34 7.14 28.50
C HIS A 352 20.70 8.02 27.43
N GLU A 353 21.46 8.93 26.82
CA GLU A 353 20.98 9.80 25.74
C GLU A 353 20.67 8.99 24.47
N ALA A 354 21.56 8.07 24.09
CA ALA A 354 21.34 7.17 22.96
C ALA A 354 20.11 6.28 23.16
N GLN A 355 19.91 5.75 24.38
CA GLN A 355 18.75 4.96 24.74
C GLN A 355 17.44 5.76 24.66
N HIS A 356 17.46 6.99 25.15
CA HIS A 356 16.31 7.90 25.07
C HIS A 356 15.92 8.16 23.61
N ASN A 357 16.90 8.45 22.75
CA ASN A 357 16.66 8.71 21.33
C ASN A 357 16.14 7.47 20.59
N ALA A 358 16.73 6.29 20.84
CA ALA A 358 16.34 5.04 20.18
C ALA A 358 14.92 4.58 20.54
N THR A 359 14.44 4.89 21.76
CA THR A 359 13.07 4.54 22.20
C THR A 359 12.06 5.67 22.07
N MET A 360 12.48 6.87 21.65
CA MET A 360 11.65 8.08 21.70
C MET A 360 10.28 7.90 21.03
N LEU A 361 10.25 7.43 19.78
CA LEU A 361 9.00 7.26 19.04
C LEU A 361 8.09 6.20 19.63
N MET A 362 8.65 5.11 20.18
CA MET A 362 7.87 4.06 20.84
C MET A 362 7.29 4.57 22.16
N ASN A 363 8.06 5.34 22.93
CA ASN A 363 7.60 5.92 24.19
C ASN A 363 6.55 7.01 24.00
N ILE A 364 6.56 7.73 22.88
CA ILE A 364 5.50 8.68 22.53
C ILE A 364 4.21 7.96 22.12
N LEU A 365 4.32 6.75 21.56
CA LEU A 365 3.16 5.94 21.17
C LEU A 365 2.48 5.27 22.39
N LEU A 366 3.29 4.81 23.35
CA LEU A 366 2.83 4.22 24.63
C LEU A 366 2.11 5.27 25.48
#